data_AF-I1C5Q6-F1
#
_entry.id   AF-I1C5Q6-F1
#
_cell.length_a   1.000
_cell.length_b   1.000
_cell.length_c   1.000
_cell.angle_alpha   90.00
_cell.angle_beta   90.00
_cell.angle_gamma   90.00
#
_symmetry.space_group_name_H-M   'P 1'
#
loop_
_entity.id
_entity.type
_entity.pdbx_description
1 polymer ?
#
loop_
_entity_poly.entity_id
_entity_poly.type
_entity_poly.pdbx_seq_one_letter_code
_entity_poly.pdbx_strand_id
1 'polypeptide(L)'
;MSNSFASLLRGSRLASYSKSVEQVYTTPTHSKRIGDWGLKRNLPTVIRTPYLTIDSLDTAEHQTPWRSGSSQVLFTKRWKENFPNSKRPAARSDQTIHNIVKMTPAEFNRFLQHCAKQAPKFQQLLQQKKRVPEQVFDYLSITFSDGPGDRVVGPTYSDHPVTESYPVEGRILNAAKYNGHVVGIGGVAAFLPKRHSLGLRQLGDRRVRTFYVEEAEIDEDGKPRVTLSLSPSGNHGDNHLSFMLHLEEDPNHTPTVQEMFLTRKSPINRIKEDNIQANPDHESLMRRIKGLINNADKE
;
A
#
# COMPACT_ATOMS: atom_id res chain seq x y z
N MET A 1 -44.18 19.14 21.16
CA MET A 1 -43.52 17.97 21.78
C MET A 1 -43.65 16.78 20.85
N SER A 2 -42.67 16.52 19.99
CA SER A 2 -42.64 15.32 19.16
C SER A 2 -41.37 14.52 19.44
N ASN A 3 -41.18 14.13 20.71
CA ASN A 3 -40.25 13.08 21.10
C ASN A 3 -40.83 11.71 20.70
N SER A 4 -41.09 11.55 19.40
CA SER A 4 -41.53 10.28 18.83
C SER A 4 -40.32 9.37 18.66
N PHE A 5 -40.52 8.05 18.84
CA PHE A 5 -39.50 7.03 18.62
C PHE A 5 -38.75 7.22 17.29
N ALA A 6 -39.45 7.64 16.23
CA ALA A 6 -38.85 7.92 14.92
C ALA A 6 -37.80 9.04 14.97
N SER A 7 -38.02 10.08 15.78
CA SER A 7 -37.07 11.18 15.96
C SER A 7 -35.82 10.72 16.73
N LEU A 8 -36.00 9.88 17.76
CA LEU A 8 -34.89 9.28 18.51
C LEU A 8 -34.09 8.31 17.65
N LEU A 9 -34.77 7.49 16.84
CA LEU A 9 -34.11 6.55 15.93
C LEU A 9 -33.27 7.30 14.89
N ARG A 10 -33.80 8.39 14.31
CA ARG A 10 -33.05 9.23 13.35
C ARG A 10 -31.78 9.84 13.96
N GLY A 11 -31.80 10.19 15.24
CA GLY A 11 -30.64 10.70 15.98
C GLY A 11 -29.75 9.62 16.60
N SER A 12 -30.09 8.34 16.46
CA SER A 12 -29.33 7.24 17.05
C SER A 12 -28.04 6.96 16.28
N ARG A 13 -27.04 6.39 16.97
CA ARG A 13 -25.79 5.96 16.33
C ARG A 13 -25.99 4.84 15.31
N LEU A 14 -27.02 4.02 15.50
CA LEU A 14 -27.36 2.95 14.55
C LEU A 14 -27.86 3.54 13.22
N ALA A 15 -28.58 4.66 13.24
CA ALA A 15 -29.03 5.33 12.01
C ALA A 15 -27.90 5.99 11.21
N SER A 16 -26.73 6.22 11.82
CA SER A 16 -25.54 6.67 11.11
C SER A 16 -24.85 5.57 10.31
N TYR A 17 -25.25 4.30 10.47
CA TYR A 17 -24.72 3.17 9.71
C TYR A 17 -25.08 3.30 8.22
N SER A 18 -24.08 3.15 7.35
CA SER A 18 -24.26 3.05 5.91
C SER A 18 -23.45 1.90 5.34
N LYS A 19 -24.06 1.07 4.49
CA LYS A 19 -23.36 -0.02 3.79
C LYS A 19 -22.35 0.49 2.76
N SER A 20 -22.53 1.71 2.24
CA SER A 20 -21.64 2.27 1.21
C SER A 20 -20.27 2.67 1.76
N VAL A 21 -20.14 2.85 3.07
CA VAL A 21 -18.91 3.30 3.73
C VAL A 21 -18.45 2.23 4.68
N GLU A 22 -17.24 1.72 4.49
CA GLU A 22 -16.62 0.76 5.41
C GLU A 22 -16.16 1.46 6.70
N GLN A 23 -17.13 1.82 7.55
CA GLN A 23 -16.85 2.47 8.81
C GLN A 23 -16.29 1.46 9.83
N VAL A 24 -15.28 1.91 10.58
CA VAL A 24 -14.74 1.15 11.72
C VAL A 24 -15.47 1.54 13.00
N TYR A 25 -16.01 0.54 13.70
CA TYR A 25 -16.67 0.67 14.99
C TYR A 25 -15.79 0.15 16.13
N THR A 26 -16.01 0.72 17.32
CA THR A 26 -15.33 0.36 18.56
C THR A 26 -16.30 0.24 19.71
N THR A 27 -15.98 -0.61 20.67
CA THR A 27 -16.77 -0.82 21.89
C THR A 27 -15.93 -0.70 23.15
N PRO A 28 -16.54 -0.33 24.29
CA PRO A 28 -15.89 -0.44 25.58
C PRO A 28 -15.52 -1.89 25.92
N THR A 29 -14.45 -2.08 26.70
CA THR A 29 -13.92 -3.40 27.07
C THR A 29 -14.96 -4.30 27.75
N HIS A 30 -15.86 -3.72 28.56
CA HIS A 30 -16.91 -4.48 29.25
C HIS A 30 -17.94 -5.07 28.27
N SER A 31 -18.52 -4.25 27.39
CA SER A 31 -19.48 -4.70 26.37
C SER A 31 -18.86 -5.72 25.41
N LYS A 32 -17.59 -5.51 25.04
CA LYS A 32 -16.84 -6.46 24.20
C LYS A 32 -16.73 -7.87 24.82
N ARG A 33 -16.55 -7.98 26.14
CA ARG A 33 -16.50 -9.28 26.84
C ARG A 33 -17.80 -10.07 26.70
N ILE A 34 -18.93 -9.37 26.63
CA ILE A 34 -20.28 -9.94 26.47
C ILE A 34 -20.58 -10.19 24.98
N GLY A 35 -19.82 -9.57 24.07
CA GLY A 35 -20.10 -9.58 22.65
C GLY A 35 -21.11 -8.52 22.23
N ASP A 36 -21.40 -7.53 23.08
CA ASP A 36 -22.29 -6.42 22.74
C ASP A 36 -21.53 -5.32 21.98
N TRP A 37 -21.99 -5.07 20.75
CA TRP A 37 -21.46 -4.05 19.85
C TRP A 37 -22.47 -2.97 19.49
N GLY A 38 -23.63 -2.92 20.16
CA GLY A 38 -24.72 -2.01 19.79
C GLY A 38 -25.32 -2.31 18.41
N LEU A 39 -25.22 -3.57 17.99
CA LEU A 39 -25.77 -4.08 16.73
C LEU A 39 -27.08 -4.82 16.97
N LYS A 40 -27.70 -5.32 15.89
CA LYS A 40 -28.93 -6.10 15.98
C LYS A 40 -28.79 -7.33 16.89
N ARG A 41 -27.61 -7.96 16.90
CA ARG A 41 -27.28 -9.15 17.69
C ARG A 41 -25.88 -9.01 18.30
N ASN A 42 -25.65 -9.73 19.39
CA ASN A 42 -24.31 -9.86 19.96
C ASN A 42 -23.41 -10.64 19.00
N LEU A 43 -22.17 -10.20 18.88
CA LEU A 43 -21.14 -10.88 18.12
C LEU A 43 -20.43 -11.94 18.96
N PRO A 44 -19.80 -12.95 18.34
CA PRO A 44 -19.04 -13.96 19.08
C PRO A 44 -17.95 -13.35 19.97
N THR A 45 -17.82 -13.85 21.20
CA THR A 45 -16.79 -13.41 22.17
C THR A 45 -15.36 -13.80 21.77
N VAL A 46 -15.22 -14.64 20.73
CA VAL A 46 -13.93 -15.02 20.12
C VAL A 46 -13.22 -13.82 19.48
N ILE A 47 -13.94 -12.73 19.21
CA ILE A 47 -13.37 -11.50 18.61
C ILE A 47 -12.40 -10.82 19.58
N ARG A 48 -11.10 -10.97 19.30
CA ARG A 48 -10.03 -10.34 20.09
C ARG A 48 -9.78 -8.89 19.73
N THR A 49 -10.15 -8.43 18.54
CA THR A 49 -9.85 -7.06 18.09
C THR A 49 -10.88 -6.05 18.59
N PRO A 50 -10.47 -4.84 19.03
CA PRO A 50 -11.39 -3.80 19.47
C PRO A 50 -12.02 -3.00 18.32
N TYR A 51 -11.52 -3.19 17.10
CA TYR A 51 -11.94 -2.48 15.89
C TYR A 51 -12.63 -3.45 14.94
N LEU A 52 -13.84 -3.13 14.50
CA LEU A 52 -14.63 -3.95 13.57
C LEU A 52 -15.22 -3.12 12.44
N THR A 53 -15.29 -3.71 11.25
CA THR A 53 -16.10 -3.21 10.13
C THR A 53 -17.28 -4.16 9.90
N ILE A 54 -18.40 -3.61 9.46
CA ILE A 54 -19.67 -4.33 9.30
C ILE A 54 -20.18 -4.07 7.89
N ASP A 55 -20.55 -5.15 7.18
CA ASP A 55 -21.06 -5.05 5.80
C ASP A 55 -22.61 -5.01 5.76
N SER A 56 -23.26 -5.76 6.65
CA SER A 56 -24.71 -5.68 6.85
C SER A 56 -25.05 -5.89 8.32
N LEU A 57 -26.15 -5.28 8.77
CA LEU A 57 -26.66 -5.49 10.13
C LEU A 57 -27.22 -6.90 10.34
N ASP A 58 -27.79 -7.50 9.29
CA ASP A 58 -28.31 -8.86 9.28
C ASP A 58 -28.19 -9.42 7.85
N THR A 59 -27.96 -10.73 7.72
CA THR A 59 -28.03 -11.48 6.47
C THR A 59 -29.24 -12.41 6.46
N ALA A 60 -29.48 -13.06 5.33
CA ALA A 60 -30.47 -14.14 5.25
C ALA A 60 -30.14 -15.30 6.20
N GLU A 61 -28.87 -15.50 6.56
CA GLU A 61 -28.46 -16.51 7.57
C GLU A 61 -28.65 -16.04 9.02
N HIS A 62 -29.26 -14.87 9.23
CA HIS A 62 -29.46 -14.26 10.55
C HIS A 62 -28.14 -13.96 11.29
N GLN A 63 -27.06 -13.73 10.54
CA GLN A 63 -25.75 -13.38 11.07
C GLN A 63 -25.37 -11.97 10.64
N THR A 64 -24.52 -11.32 11.46
CA THR A 64 -23.95 -10.02 11.13
C THR A 64 -22.55 -10.25 10.55
N PRO A 65 -22.32 -10.05 9.24
CA PRO A 65 -21.01 -10.21 8.64
C PRO A 65 -20.09 -9.09 9.12
N TRP A 66 -19.03 -9.48 9.81
CA TRP A 66 -18.04 -8.57 10.37
C TRP A 66 -16.63 -8.91 9.88
N ARG A 67 -15.77 -7.90 9.81
CA ARG A 67 -14.33 -8.06 9.55
C ARG A 67 -13.54 -7.24 10.56
N SER A 68 -12.26 -7.59 10.74
CA SER A 68 -11.41 -6.81 11.64
C SER A 68 -11.02 -5.48 10.99
N GLY A 69 -11.36 -4.36 11.65
CA GLY A 69 -10.98 -3.01 11.24
C GLY A 69 -9.60 -2.58 11.75
N SER A 70 -8.88 -3.46 12.44
CA SER A 70 -7.62 -3.11 13.12
C SER A 70 -6.55 -2.61 12.16
N SER A 71 -6.49 -3.19 10.95
CA SER A 71 -5.49 -2.81 9.94
C SER A 71 -5.61 -1.33 9.57
N GLN A 72 -6.83 -0.85 9.30
CA GLN A 72 -7.09 0.53 8.88
C GLN A 72 -6.76 1.53 10.01
N VAL A 73 -7.20 1.25 11.23
CA VAL A 73 -6.95 2.15 12.37
C VAL A 73 -5.48 2.19 12.74
N LEU A 74 -4.82 1.03 12.80
CA LEU A 74 -3.40 0.96 13.12
C LEU A 74 -2.55 1.56 12.01
N PHE A 75 -2.95 1.45 10.74
CA PHE A 75 -2.32 2.15 9.64
C PHE A 75 -2.33 3.67 9.87
N THR A 76 -3.50 4.25 10.15
CA THR A 76 -3.63 5.70 10.41
C THR A 76 -2.78 6.14 11.60
N LYS A 77 -2.72 5.34 12.68
CA LYS A 77 -1.88 5.64 13.85
C LYS A 77 -0.40 5.60 13.51
N ARG A 78 0.06 4.49 12.90
CA ARG A 78 1.46 4.33 12.51
C ARG A 78 1.90 5.35 11.48
N TRP A 79 1.01 5.76 10.57
CA TRP A 79 1.30 6.83 9.62
C TRP A 79 1.56 8.15 10.33
N LYS A 80 0.71 8.53 11.29
CA LYS A 80 0.88 9.76 12.07
C LYS A 80 2.13 9.73 12.95
N GLU A 81 2.45 8.57 13.53
CA GLU A 81 3.62 8.38 14.38
C GLU A 81 4.93 8.40 13.58
N ASN A 82 4.98 7.70 12.44
CA ASN A 82 6.21 7.56 11.64
C ASN A 82 6.37 8.64 10.56
N PHE A 83 5.31 9.35 10.19
CA PHE A 83 5.35 10.35 9.11
C PHE A 83 4.69 11.69 9.52
N PRO A 84 5.19 12.37 10.56
CA PRO A 84 4.68 13.67 10.99
C PRO A 84 4.83 14.76 9.92
N ASN A 85 5.81 14.65 9.03
CA ASN A 85 6.02 15.57 7.90
C ASN A 85 5.11 15.28 6.68
N SER A 86 4.15 14.37 6.81
CA SER A 86 3.27 14.04 5.70
C SER A 86 2.44 15.24 5.27
N LYS A 87 2.52 15.60 3.98
CA LYS A 87 1.78 16.73 3.43
C LYS A 87 0.28 16.44 3.49
N ARG A 88 -0.53 17.46 3.80
CA ARG A 88 -1.98 17.35 3.70
C ARG A 88 -2.36 17.07 2.24
N PRO A 89 -3.35 16.18 2.01
CA PRO A 89 -3.90 15.99 0.66
C PRO A 89 -4.48 17.31 0.16
N ALA A 90 -4.40 17.54 -1.15
CA ALA A 90 -5.13 18.66 -1.76
C ALA A 90 -6.63 18.50 -1.50
N ALA A 91 -7.30 19.59 -1.13
CA ALA A 91 -8.74 19.56 -0.89
C ALA A 91 -9.47 19.04 -2.13
N ARG A 92 -10.44 18.13 -1.90
CA ARG A 92 -11.35 17.66 -2.94
C ARG A 92 -12.23 18.83 -3.38
N SER A 93 -12.44 18.98 -4.68
CA SER A 93 -13.45 19.92 -5.19
C SER A 93 -14.84 19.34 -4.95
N ASP A 94 -15.77 20.14 -4.42
CA ASP A 94 -17.18 19.75 -4.26
C ASP A 94 -17.90 19.53 -5.60
N GLN A 95 -17.31 20.00 -6.70
CA GLN A 95 -17.86 19.82 -8.04
C GLN A 95 -17.68 18.38 -8.50
N THR A 96 -18.76 17.79 -9.04
CA THR A 96 -18.74 16.48 -9.66
C THR A 96 -18.00 16.56 -10.99
N ILE A 97 -16.72 16.16 -10.98
CA ILE A 97 -15.89 16.10 -12.18
C ILE A 97 -16.13 14.75 -12.88
N HIS A 98 -16.45 14.80 -14.17
CA HIS A 98 -16.66 13.64 -15.00
C HIS A 98 -15.39 13.34 -15.81
N ASN A 99 -14.65 12.30 -15.41
CA ASN A 99 -13.47 11.86 -16.16
C ASN A 99 -13.87 10.93 -17.30
N ILE A 100 -13.86 11.42 -18.54
CA ILE A 100 -14.30 10.64 -19.72
C ILE A 100 -13.37 9.46 -20.01
N VAL A 101 -12.07 9.61 -19.74
CA VAL A 101 -11.06 8.58 -20.04
C VAL A 101 -11.28 7.33 -19.19
N LYS A 102 -11.79 7.51 -17.96
CA LYS A 102 -11.99 6.41 -17.00
C LYS A 102 -13.38 5.80 -17.04
N MET A 103 -14.33 6.43 -17.72
CA MET A 103 -15.70 5.93 -17.80
C MET A 103 -15.74 4.62 -18.58
N THR A 104 -16.51 3.68 -18.06
CA THR A 104 -16.91 2.51 -18.86
C THR A 104 -17.82 2.96 -20.02
N PRO A 105 -17.90 2.21 -21.13
CA PRO A 105 -18.78 2.57 -22.24
C PRO A 105 -20.25 2.75 -21.83
N ALA A 106 -20.72 1.97 -20.84
CA ALA A 106 -22.07 2.09 -20.30
C ALA A 106 -22.28 3.39 -19.50
N GLU A 107 -21.30 3.77 -18.67
CA GLU A 107 -21.32 5.04 -17.94
C GLU A 107 -21.24 6.22 -18.90
N PHE A 108 -20.41 6.12 -19.94
CA PHE A 108 -20.32 7.14 -20.97
C PHE A 108 -21.65 7.35 -21.70
N ASN A 109 -22.37 6.27 -22.05
CA ASN A 109 -23.70 6.39 -22.65
C ASN A 109 -24.71 7.08 -21.72
N ARG A 110 -24.69 6.77 -20.42
CA ARG A 110 -25.52 7.46 -19.42
C ARG A 110 -25.13 8.94 -19.30
N PHE A 111 -23.85 9.24 -19.37
CA PHE A 111 -23.34 10.61 -19.37
C PHE A 111 -23.80 11.39 -20.62
N LEU A 112 -23.78 10.78 -21.81
CA LEU A 112 -24.31 11.40 -23.03
C LEU A 112 -25.81 11.71 -22.90
N GLN A 113 -26.60 10.79 -22.33
CA GLN A 113 -28.02 11.05 -22.05
C GLN A 113 -28.21 12.22 -21.08
N HIS A 114 -27.35 12.36 -20.07
CA HIS A 114 -27.35 13.52 -19.17
C HIS A 114 -26.99 14.81 -19.92
N CYS A 115 -25.97 14.78 -20.79
CA CYS A 115 -25.57 15.93 -21.61
C CYS A 115 -26.70 16.39 -22.55
N ALA A 116 -27.41 15.45 -23.19
CA ALA A 116 -28.55 15.75 -24.05
C ALA A 116 -29.67 16.51 -23.31
N LYS A 117 -29.89 16.21 -22.03
CA LYS A 117 -30.84 16.93 -21.18
C LYS A 117 -30.39 18.35 -20.82
N GLN A 118 -29.09 18.58 -20.69
CA GLN A 118 -28.51 19.89 -20.37
C GLN A 118 -28.27 20.77 -21.60
N ALA A 119 -28.22 20.19 -22.80
CA ALA A 119 -28.01 20.88 -24.07
C ALA A 119 -28.92 22.11 -24.29
N PRO A 120 -30.26 22.07 -24.09
CA PRO A 120 -31.10 23.25 -24.32
C PRO A 120 -30.75 24.41 -23.38
N LYS A 121 -30.37 24.11 -22.13
CA LYS A 121 -29.95 25.13 -21.16
C LYS A 121 -28.63 25.78 -21.59
N PHE A 122 -27.70 25.00 -22.13
CA PHE A 122 -26.44 25.53 -22.65
C PHE A 122 -26.66 26.41 -23.89
N GLN A 123 -27.55 26.00 -24.81
CA GLN A 123 -27.91 26.80 -25.98
C GLN A 123 -28.51 28.16 -25.60
N GLN A 124 -29.36 28.20 -24.57
CA GLN A 124 -29.88 29.47 -24.03
C GLN A 124 -28.75 30.37 -23.48
N LEU A 125 -27.74 29.80 -22.84
CA LEU A 125 -26.58 30.55 -22.33
C LEU A 125 -25.69 31.11 -23.45
N LEU A 126 -25.58 30.39 -24.57
CA LEU A 126 -24.90 30.87 -25.78
C LEU A 126 -25.67 32.04 -26.42
N GLN A 127 -26.99 31.93 -26.54
CA GLN A 127 -27.84 33.02 -27.05
C GLN A 127 -27.73 34.28 -26.19
N GLN A 128 -27.64 34.11 -24.87
CA GLN A 128 -27.42 35.22 -23.93
C GLN A 128 -25.98 35.78 -23.93
N LYS A 129 -25.09 35.26 -24.79
CA LYS A 129 -23.64 35.60 -24.87
C LYS A 129 -22.90 35.52 -23.52
N LYS A 130 -23.42 34.74 -22.57
CA LYS A 130 -22.78 34.54 -21.25
C LYS A 130 -21.63 33.53 -21.31
N ARG A 131 -21.59 32.69 -22.36
CA ARG A 131 -20.62 31.62 -22.55
C ARG A 131 -20.22 31.50 -24.02
N VAL A 132 -19.03 30.97 -24.26
CA VAL A 132 -18.47 30.66 -25.58
C VAL A 132 -18.64 29.16 -25.84
N PRO A 133 -18.85 28.70 -27.10
CA PRO A 133 -18.96 27.28 -27.43
C PRO A 133 -17.77 26.42 -26.98
N GLU A 134 -16.57 26.98 -26.88
CA GLU A 134 -15.37 26.28 -26.41
C GLU A 134 -15.46 25.87 -24.92
N GLN A 135 -16.29 26.57 -24.13
CA GLN A 135 -16.46 26.32 -22.69
C GLN A 135 -17.47 25.20 -22.38
N VAL A 136 -17.86 24.39 -23.38
CA VAL A 136 -18.76 23.24 -23.18
C VAL A 136 -18.19 22.25 -22.16
N PHE A 137 -16.89 21.96 -22.25
CA PHE A 137 -16.24 21.00 -21.35
C PHE A 137 -16.21 21.48 -19.90
N ASP A 138 -15.93 22.78 -19.69
CA ASP A 138 -15.97 23.40 -18.36
C ASP A 138 -17.39 23.41 -17.78
N TYR A 139 -18.39 23.69 -18.62
CA TYR A 139 -19.80 23.70 -18.22
C TYR A 139 -20.29 22.32 -17.77
N LEU A 140 -19.81 21.27 -18.43
CA LEU A 140 -20.12 19.88 -18.11
C LEU A 140 -19.17 19.28 -17.06
N SER A 141 -18.21 20.07 -16.56
CA SER A 141 -17.16 19.65 -15.61
C SER A 141 -16.44 18.37 -16.06
N ILE A 142 -16.04 18.33 -17.33
CA ILE A 142 -15.35 17.20 -17.94
C ILE A 142 -13.85 17.30 -17.72
N THR A 143 -13.19 16.18 -17.39
CA THR A 143 -11.73 16.06 -17.44
C THR A 143 -11.29 14.90 -18.32
N PHE A 144 -10.12 15.06 -18.92
CA PHE A 144 -9.46 14.06 -19.77
C PHE A 144 -8.17 13.52 -19.13
N SER A 145 -8.02 13.70 -17.81
CA SER A 145 -6.83 13.27 -17.09
C SER A 145 -6.77 11.74 -17.02
N ASP A 146 -5.68 11.15 -17.50
CA ASP A 146 -5.40 9.72 -17.28
C ASP A 146 -5.08 9.42 -15.80
N GLY A 147 -4.71 10.47 -15.04
CA GLY A 147 -4.50 10.42 -13.59
C GLY A 147 -5.78 10.11 -12.79
N PRO A 148 -5.67 9.53 -11.58
CA PRO A 148 -6.79 9.27 -10.65
C PRO A 148 -7.82 10.40 -10.60
N GLY A 149 -9.09 10.05 -10.82
CA GLY A 149 -10.17 11.03 -11.02
C GLY A 149 -10.77 11.58 -9.72
N ASP A 150 -10.52 10.94 -8.58
CA ASP A 150 -10.99 11.41 -7.27
C ASP A 150 -9.80 11.53 -6.34
N ARG A 151 -9.52 12.75 -5.87
CA ARG A 151 -8.40 13.00 -4.96
C ARG A 151 -8.71 12.37 -3.61
N VAL A 152 -7.96 11.31 -3.26
CA VAL A 152 -8.15 10.63 -1.98
C VAL A 152 -7.72 11.55 -0.84
N VAL A 153 -8.58 11.67 0.18
CA VAL A 153 -8.26 12.39 1.40
C VAL A 153 -7.33 11.52 2.24
N GLY A 154 -6.08 11.96 2.39
CA GLY A 154 -5.09 11.37 3.30
C GLY A 154 -5.46 11.46 4.79
N PRO A 155 -4.73 10.75 5.66
CA PRO A 155 -4.99 10.62 7.10
C PRO A 155 -4.51 11.83 7.92
N THR A 156 -3.81 12.78 7.29
CA THR A 156 -3.18 13.94 7.93
C THR A 156 -3.94 15.21 7.54
N TYR A 157 -4.22 16.05 8.54
CA TYR A 157 -4.99 17.29 8.37
C TYR A 157 -4.15 18.58 8.49
N SER A 158 -2.91 18.47 8.98
CA SER A 158 -2.01 19.60 9.24
C SER A 158 -0.65 19.38 8.59
N ASP A 159 -0.12 20.44 7.98
CA ASP A 159 1.26 20.47 7.50
C ASP A 159 2.16 20.83 8.69
N HIS A 160 2.87 19.86 9.24
CA HIS A 160 3.91 20.11 10.24
C HIS A 160 5.26 20.17 9.54
N PRO A 161 5.87 21.35 9.39
CA PRO A 161 7.22 21.44 8.85
C PRO A 161 8.19 20.85 9.87
N VAL A 162 8.79 19.71 9.54
CA VAL A 162 9.89 19.16 10.32
C VAL A 162 11.19 19.69 9.69
N THR A 163 11.94 20.47 10.46
CA THR A 163 13.17 21.14 10.00
C THR A 163 14.30 20.16 9.70
N GLU A 164 14.28 18.98 10.33
CA GLU A 164 15.33 17.97 10.25
C GLU A 164 14.78 16.62 9.78
N SER A 165 15.61 15.87 9.04
CA SER A 165 15.32 14.46 8.78
C SER A 165 15.27 13.69 10.10
N TYR A 166 14.11 13.11 10.42
CA TYR A 166 13.95 12.30 11.63
C TYR A 166 14.18 10.81 11.32
N PRO A 167 14.73 10.06 12.30
CA PRO A 167 15.00 8.65 12.13
C PRO A 167 13.73 7.81 12.26
N VAL A 168 13.59 6.80 11.42
CA VAL A 168 12.50 5.83 11.43
C VAL A 168 13.06 4.42 11.25
N GLU A 169 12.55 3.48 12.04
CA GLU A 169 12.94 2.09 11.96
C GLU A 169 12.17 1.34 10.87
N GLY A 170 12.91 0.59 10.05
CA GLY A 170 12.34 -0.18 8.96
C GLY A 170 13.13 -1.45 8.67
N ARG A 171 12.58 -2.28 7.77
CA ARG A 171 13.24 -3.49 7.27
C ARG A 171 13.29 -3.45 5.76
N ILE A 172 14.41 -3.85 5.18
CA ILE A 172 14.53 -3.95 3.73
C ILE A 172 13.76 -5.20 3.28
N LEU A 173 12.79 -5.01 2.40
CA LEU A 173 11.95 -6.09 1.90
C LEU A 173 12.56 -6.71 0.65
N ASN A 174 12.77 -5.90 -0.38
CA ASN A 174 13.27 -6.35 -1.67
C ASN A 174 14.09 -5.25 -2.36
N ALA A 175 15.00 -5.64 -3.24
CA ALA A 175 15.59 -4.72 -4.19
C ALA A 175 14.57 -4.43 -5.30
N ALA A 176 14.25 -3.16 -5.52
CA ALA A 176 13.51 -2.74 -6.71
C ALA A 176 14.44 -2.94 -7.92
N LYS A 177 14.06 -3.81 -8.86
CA LYS A 177 14.91 -4.35 -9.95
C LYS A 177 15.75 -3.31 -10.72
N TYR A 178 15.35 -2.04 -10.75
CA TYR A 178 16.06 -0.99 -11.50
C TYR A 178 16.41 0.28 -10.69
N ASN A 179 15.66 0.64 -9.64
CA ASN A 179 15.73 2.00 -9.08
C ASN A 179 16.09 2.11 -7.58
N GLY A 180 16.32 1.00 -6.85
CA GLY A 180 16.71 1.09 -5.42
C GLY A 180 16.22 -0.09 -4.59
N HIS A 181 15.86 0.18 -3.33
CA HIS A 181 15.31 -0.81 -2.39
C HIS A 181 13.92 -0.41 -1.91
N VAL A 182 13.10 -1.41 -1.57
CA VAL A 182 11.82 -1.23 -0.90
C VAL A 182 12.01 -1.52 0.59
N VAL A 183 11.66 -0.57 1.43
CA VAL A 183 11.77 -0.66 2.90
C VAL A 183 10.37 -0.67 3.49
N GLY A 184 10.08 -1.64 4.35
CA GLY A 184 8.84 -1.68 5.12
C GLY A 184 8.98 -0.87 6.40
N ILE A 185 8.16 0.16 6.57
CA ILE A 185 8.09 1.01 7.76
C ILE A 185 6.65 1.00 8.27
N GLY A 186 6.38 0.48 9.46
CA GLY A 186 5.05 0.57 10.09
C GLY A 186 3.88 -0.02 9.27
N GLY A 187 4.14 -0.87 8.27
CA GLY A 187 3.12 -1.38 7.34
C GLY A 187 2.97 -0.58 6.04
N VAL A 188 3.81 0.44 5.83
CA VAL A 188 3.96 1.20 4.59
C VAL A 188 5.18 0.66 3.83
N ALA A 189 5.05 0.53 2.51
CA ALA A 189 6.18 0.26 1.63
C ALA A 189 6.80 1.59 1.17
N ALA A 190 7.97 1.91 1.69
CA ALA A 190 8.74 3.10 1.36
C ALA A 190 9.82 2.77 0.33
N PHE A 191 10.19 3.77 -0.46
CA PHE A 191 11.21 3.66 -1.49
C PHE A 191 12.53 4.27 -1.01
N LEU A 192 13.60 3.50 -1.11
CA LEU A 192 14.97 3.93 -0.86
C LEU A 192 15.70 4.03 -2.21
N PRO A 193 15.99 5.25 -2.71
CA PRO A 193 16.69 5.45 -3.97
C PRO A 193 18.09 4.84 -3.95
N LYS A 194 18.55 4.32 -5.10
CA LYS A 194 19.89 3.69 -5.24
C LYS A 194 21.05 4.59 -4.77
N ARG A 195 20.95 5.91 -4.99
CA ARG A 195 21.94 6.90 -4.55
C ARG A 195 22.15 6.92 -3.03
N HIS A 196 21.08 6.63 -2.28
CA HIS A 196 21.10 6.57 -0.82
C HIS A 196 21.30 5.15 -0.29
N SER A 197 21.50 4.15 -1.16
CA SER A 197 21.64 2.75 -0.76
C SER A 197 23.04 2.18 -1.02
N LEU A 198 24.03 3.04 -1.24
CA LEU A 198 25.42 2.64 -1.46
C LEU A 198 25.93 1.94 -0.20
N GLY A 199 26.41 0.69 -0.35
CA GLY A 199 26.91 -0.14 0.76
C GLY A 199 25.90 -1.14 1.35
N LEU A 200 24.62 -1.09 0.95
CA LEU A 200 23.64 -2.10 1.36
C LEU A 200 23.85 -3.41 0.59
N ARG A 201 24.24 -4.48 1.29
CA ARG A 201 24.32 -5.83 0.71
C ARG A 201 22.91 -6.30 0.32
N GLN A 202 22.77 -6.74 -0.92
CA GLN A 202 21.49 -6.71 -1.65
C GLN A 202 20.50 -7.84 -1.37
N LEU A 203 20.78 -8.85 -0.54
CA LEU A 203 19.87 -9.99 -0.41
C LEU A 203 19.58 -10.38 1.03
N GLY A 204 18.28 -10.34 1.37
CA GLY A 204 17.73 -11.06 2.52
C GLY A 204 18.01 -10.45 3.90
N ASP A 205 18.53 -9.22 3.98
CA ASP A 205 18.72 -8.58 5.27
C ASP A 205 17.37 -8.19 5.89
N ARG A 206 16.92 -9.02 6.83
CA ARG A 206 15.69 -8.85 7.60
C ARG A 206 15.88 -8.03 8.88
N ARG A 207 17.09 -7.52 9.13
CA ARG A 207 17.40 -6.73 10.32
C ARG A 207 16.65 -5.41 10.27
N VAL A 208 16.27 -4.92 11.45
CA VAL A 208 15.74 -3.58 11.61
C VAL A 208 16.91 -2.61 11.47
N ARG A 209 16.71 -1.59 10.63
CA ARG A 209 17.68 -0.52 10.40
C ARG A 209 16.98 0.82 10.55
N THR A 210 17.76 1.81 10.92
CA THR A 210 17.30 3.20 10.98
C THR A 210 17.47 3.87 9.63
N PHE A 211 16.41 4.51 9.16
CA PHE A 211 16.35 5.28 7.92
C PHE A 211 15.90 6.69 8.24
N TYR A 212 16.18 7.64 7.35
CA TYR A 212 15.74 9.01 7.47
C TYR A 212 14.68 9.30 6.41
N VAL A 213 13.59 9.96 6.81
CA VAL A 213 12.50 10.30 5.87
C VAL A 213 12.86 11.61 5.16
N GLU A 214 12.87 11.60 3.83
CA GLU A 214 13.02 12.80 3.01
C GLU A 214 11.66 13.41 2.69
N GLU A 215 10.75 12.57 2.17
CA GLU A 215 9.42 12.98 1.73
C GLU A 215 8.40 11.90 2.08
N ALA A 216 7.25 12.33 2.59
CA ALA A 216 6.11 11.47 2.84
C ALA A 216 4.85 12.17 2.31
N GLU A 217 4.18 11.53 1.36
CA GLU A 217 2.93 12.03 0.81
C GLU A 217 2.01 10.86 0.44
N ILE A 218 0.76 11.18 0.16
CA ILE A 218 -0.20 10.21 -0.37
C ILE A 218 -0.53 10.65 -1.78
N ASP A 219 -0.31 9.72 -2.69
CA ASP A 219 -0.58 9.89 -4.10
C ASP A 219 -2.08 10.13 -4.33
N GLU A 220 -2.42 10.67 -5.49
CA GLU A 220 -3.82 10.91 -5.87
C GLU A 220 -4.65 9.61 -5.89
N ASP A 221 -3.99 8.45 -6.10
CA ASP A 221 -4.53 7.09 -5.99
C ASP A 221 -4.85 6.67 -4.54
N GLY A 222 -4.49 7.47 -3.53
CA GLY A 222 -4.57 7.11 -2.12
C GLY A 222 -3.45 6.19 -1.62
N LYS A 223 -2.42 5.97 -2.43
CA LYS A 223 -1.27 5.13 -2.06
C LYS A 223 -0.20 5.97 -1.36
N PRO A 224 0.35 5.50 -0.23
CA PRO A 224 1.45 6.20 0.44
C PRO A 224 2.71 6.16 -0.42
N ARG A 225 3.28 7.33 -0.72
CA ARG A 225 4.57 7.52 -1.36
C ARG A 225 5.55 8.10 -0.34
N VAL A 226 6.51 7.29 0.07
CA VAL A 226 7.53 7.67 1.05
C VAL A 226 8.90 7.46 0.45
N THR A 227 9.75 8.48 0.50
CA THR A 227 11.14 8.44 0.06
C THR A 227 12.06 8.53 1.27
N LEU A 228 13.05 7.63 1.30
CA LEU A 228 13.99 7.49 2.41
C LEU A 228 15.44 7.74 1.98
N SER A 229 16.27 7.99 2.98
CA SER A 229 17.72 8.03 2.88
C SER A 229 18.40 7.30 4.06
N LEU A 230 19.69 6.95 3.90
CA LEU A 230 20.50 6.37 4.98
C LEU A 230 21.17 7.43 5.87
N SER A 231 21.25 8.67 5.40
CA SER A 231 21.89 9.79 6.07
C SER A 231 20.94 10.97 6.18
N PRO A 232 21.01 11.79 7.25
CA PRO A 232 20.18 12.98 7.37
C PRO A 232 20.44 13.95 6.20
N SER A 233 19.40 14.64 5.74
CA SER A 233 19.37 15.51 4.55
C SER A 233 20.27 16.76 4.61
N GLY A 234 21.00 16.98 5.71
CA GLY A 234 21.93 18.10 5.91
C GLY A 234 23.36 17.90 5.38
N ASN A 235 23.76 16.67 5.02
CA ASN A 235 25.12 16.36 4.54
C ASN A 235 25.15 16.07 3.02
N HIS A 236 24.61 16.97 2.20
CA HIS A 236 24.62 16.83 0.74
C HIS A 236 25.86 17.42 0.03
N GLY A 237 26.94 17.71 0.78
CA GLY A 237 28.29 17.86 0.23
C GLY A 237 29.26 16.97 1.01
N ASP A 238 30.15 16.28 0.30
CA ASP A 238 31.36 15.64 0.86
C ASP A 238 31.30 14.27 1.56
N ASN A 239 30.33 13.41 1.24
CA ASN A 239 30.34 12.02 1.75
C ASN A 239 30.78 10.96 0.73
N HIS A 240 31.70 11.29 -0.18
CA HIS A 240 32.46 10.25 -0.91
C HIS A 240 33.65 9.70 -0.10
N LEU A 241 34.01 10.33 1.03
CA LEU A 241 35.18 9.93 1.85
C LEU A 241 34.81 9.34 3.23
N SER A 242 33.65 9.67 3.81
CA SER A 242 33.32 9.24 5.19
C SER A 242 32.91 7.77 5.31
N PHE A 243 32.46 7.12 4.22
CA PHE A 243 32.12 5.69 4.26
C PHE A 243 33.36 4.79 4.39
N MET A 244 34.57 5.31 4.13
CA MET A 244 35.82 4.60 4.36
C MET A 244 36.36 4.76 5.79
N LEU A 245 35.81 5.67 6.60
CA LEU A 245 36.34 6.03 7.93
C LEU A 245 35.44 5.62 9.11
N HIS A 246 34.28 5.04 8.86
CA HIS A 246 33.35 4.55 9.90
C HIS A 246 33.00 3.07 9.71
N LEU A 247 34.00 2.24 9.45
CA LEU A 247 34.06 0.94 10.10
C LEU A 247 34.63 1.20 11.49
N GLU A 248 33.76 1.43 12.49
CA GLU A 248 34.15 1.12 13.87
C GLU A 248 34.34 -0.40 13.92
N GLU A 249 35.59 -0.81 13.74
CA GLU A 249 36.07 -2.13 14.10
C GLU A 249 35.99 -2.24 15.63
N ASP A 250 35.24 -3.22 16.13
CA ASP A 250 35.32 -3.64 17.52
C ASP A 250 36.81 -3.94 17.86
N PRO A 251 37.43 -3.27 18.84
CA PRO A 251 38.87 -3.41 19.13
C PRO A 251 39.25 -4.80 19.67
N ASN A 252 38.28 -5.70 19.85
CA ASN A 252 38.48 -7.07 20.34
C ASN A 252 38.24 -8.14 19.27
N HIS A 253 37.92 -7.79 18.03
CA HIS A 253 37.72 -8.78 16.98
C HIS A 253 38.93 -8.84 16.06
N THR A 254 39.85 -9.75 16.37
CA THR A 254 40.88 -10.16 15.40
C THR A 254 40.21 -11.10 14.40
N PRO A 255 40.04 -10.70 13.13
CA PRO A 255 39.45 -11.60 12.14
C PRO A 255 40.37 -12.82 11.98
N THR A 256 39.84 -14.00 12.26
CA THR A 256 40.59 -15.25 12.14
C THR A 256 40.88 -15.48 10.66
N VAL A 257 42.01 -16.13 10.34
CA VAL A 257 42.44 -16.42 8.96
C VAL A 257 41.31 -17.03 8.12
N GLN A 258 40.43 -17.84 8.72
CA GLN A 258 39.24 -18.40 8.07
C GLN A 258 38.22 -17.36 7.55
N GLU A 259 38.07 -16.22 8.22
CA GLU A 259 37.16 -15.14 7.79
C GLU A 259 37.73 -14.31 6.64
N MET A 260 39.06 -14.14 6.60
CA MET A 260 39.73 -13.48 5.47
C MET A 260 39.60 -14.31 4.18
N PHE A 261 39.50 -15.65 4.27
CA PHE A 261 39.32 -16.51 3.10
C PHE A 261 37.89 -16.47 2.51
N LEU A 262 36.89 -15.98 3.24
CA LEU A 262 35.51 -15.83 2.73
C LEU A 262 35.27 -14.53 1.96
N THR A 263 36.22 -13.58 1.99
CA THR A 263 36.08 -12.24 1.36
C THR A 263 36.83 -12.07 0.05
N ARG A 264 37.64 -13.07 -0.38
CA ARG A 264 38.17 -13.09 -1.75
C ARG A 264 37.08 -13.53 -2.73
N LYS A 265 36.60 -12.59 -3.54
CA LYS A 265 35.95 -12.90 -4.81
C LYS A 265 36.85 -13.86 -5.59
N SER A 266 36.46 -15.11 -5.67
CA SER A 266 37.01 -16.04 -6.65
C SER A 266 36.70 -15.48 -8.04
N PRO A 267 37.66 -15.41 -8.98
CA PRO A 267 37.32 -15.18 -10.37
C PRO A 267 36.35 -16.29 -10.82
N ILE A 268 35.38 -15.89 -11.63
CA ILE A 268 34.37 -16.78 -12.21
C ILE A 268 35.10 -17.88 -13.00
N ASN A 269 35.28 -19.03 -12.36
CA ASN A 269 35.47 -20.35 -12.95
C ASN A 269 34.97 -21.37 -11.92
N ARG A 270 33.66 -21.38 -11.71
CA ARG A 270 32.98 -22.54 -11.13
C ARG A 270 32.61 -23.47 -12.29
N ILE A 271 33.57 -24.24 -12.75
CA ILE A 271 33.25 -25.62 -13.12
C ILE A 271 32.96 -26.26 -11.76
N LYS A 272 31.67 -26.43 -11.46
CA LYS A 272 31.30 -27.36 -10.39
C LYS A 272 31.85 -28.70 -10.86
N GLU A 273 32.79 -29.28 -10.12
CA GLU A 273 32.89 -30.73 -10.10
C GLU A 273 31.57 -31.21 -9.52
N ASP A 274 30.57 -31.38 -10.40
CA ASP A 274 29.41 -32.17 -10.06
C ASP A 274 29.98 -33.54 -9.70
N ASN A 275 29.76 -33.97 -8.46
CA ASN A 275 29.93 -35.36 -8.06
C ASN A 275 28.90 -36.21 -8.83
N ILE A 276 29.12 -36.38 -10.13
CA ILE A 276 28.40 -37.28 -11.00
C ILE A 276 29.05 -38.64 -10.78
N GLN A 277 28.73 -39.27 -9.65
CA GLN A 277 28.81 -40.72 -9.62
C GLN A 277 27.67 -41.23 -10.49
N ALA A 278 28.00 -42.09 -11.46
CA ALA A 278 26.99 -42.80 -12.22
C ALA A 278 26.06 -43.51 -11.23
N ASN A 279 24.75 -43.41 -11.45
CA ASN A 279 23.77 -44.14 -10.65
C ASN A 279 24.23 -45.62 -10.58
N PRO A 280 24.46 -46.21 -9.40
CA PRO A 280 25.00 -47.57 -9.27
C PRO A 280 24.14 -48.60 -10.02
N ASP A 281 22.86 -48.31 -10.23
CA ASP A 281 21.92 -49.19 -10.93
C ASP A 281 21.72 -48.82 -12.42
N HIS A 282 22.58 -47.98 -13.00
CA HIS A 282 22.46 -47.51 -14.39
C HIS A 282 22.40 -48.68 -15.39
N GLU A 283 23.24 -49.70 -15.24
CA GLU A 283 23.22 -50.86 -16.14
C GLU A 283 21.93 -51.67 -16.05
N SER A 284 21.36 -51.79 -14.85
CA SER A 284 20.10 -52.50 -14.62
C SER A 284 18.94 -51.78 -15.31
N LEU A 285 18.90 -50.45 -15.17
CA LEU A 285 17.94 -49.57 -15.85
C LEU A 285 18.06 -49.67 -17.38
N MET A 286 19.28 -49.63 -17.92
CA MET A 286 19.50 -49.72 -19.37
C MET A 286 19.13 -51.11 -19.92
N ARG A 287 19.38 -52.21 -19.19
CA ARG A 287 18.89 -53.54 -19.58
C ARG A 287 17.37 -53.60 -19.62
N ARG A 288 16.70 -53.02 -18.63
CA ARG A 288 15.22 -53.00 -18.56
C ARG A 288 14.62 -52.18 -19.70
N ILE A 289 15.19 -51.02 -20.00
CA ILE A 289 14.77 -50.18 -21.13
C ILE A 289 14.98 -50.91 -22.46
N LYS A 290 16.13 -51.56 -22.65
CA LYS A 290 16.41 -52.35 -23.85
C LYS A 290 15.45 -53.55 -24.00
N GLY A 291 15.08 -54.20 -22.91
CA GLY A 291 14.08 -55.27 -22.91
C GLY A 291 12.68 -54.77 -23.30
N LEU A 292 12.29 -53.57 -22.87
CA LEU A 292 11.03 -52.95 -23.26
C LEU A 292 11.00 -52.57 -24.74
N ILE A 293 12.09 -52.03 -25.27
CA ILE A 293 12.20 -51.68 -26.71
C ILE A 293 12.13 -52.96 -27.57
N ASN A 294 12.88 -54.00 -27.21
CA ASN A 294 12.89 -55.24 -28.00
C ASN A 294 11.56 -56.03 -27.94
N ASN A 295 10.75 -55.82 -26.90
CA ASN A 295 9.40 -56.40 -26.82
C ASN A 295 8.37 -55.58 -27.60
N ALA A 296 8.59 -54.27 -27.79
CA ALA A 296 7.74 -53.42 -28.61
C ALA A 296 7.90 -53.72 -30.12
N ASP A 297 9.05 -54.26 -30.54
CA ASP A 297 9.33 -54.62 -31.94
C ASP A 297 8.87 -56.06 -32.32
N LYS A 298 8.20 -56.78 -31.41
CA LYS A 298 7.74 -58.17 -31.61
C LYS A 298 6.21 -58.36 -31.57
N GLU A 299 5.45 -57.29 -31.57
CA GLU A 299 4.01 -57.25 -31.92
C GLU A 299 3.83 -56.58 -33.29
#